data_AF-A0A2W6B930-F1
#
_entry.id   AF-A0A2W6B930-F1
#
_cell.length_a   1.000
_cell.length_b   1.000
_cell.length_c   1.000
_cell.angle_alpha   90.00
_cell.angle_beta   90.00
_cell.angle_gamma   90.00
#
_symmetry.space_group_name_H-M   'P 1'
#
loop_
_entity.id
_entity.type
_entity.pdbx_description
1 polymer ?
#
loop_
_entity_poly.entity_id
_entity_poly.type
_entity_poly.pdbx_seq_one_letter_code
_entity_poly.pdbx_strand_id
1 'polypeptide(L)'
;IVAALAALIFAAQPAHPGSVTWIDGRFDALATLMYLGCVTAFVIYMQTRRRLCYDLALVSLLLAILAKETGLTAPALLLLTDLLFFPQPGVATVPGHRWPKVHWLAFLRAKLWLHAPFIILGGGYLLLRLWLNAERLIYLGYGGGFRANNTLMDNGAGYLGMLLGLPSIVGLQGGAALAFVIGFGIVVIALAVWAGRLAWFGLAWVFVSMAPFANIQVFDQATRYVYLPSVGIALLLAAALGKGLGSIVGPGDRANRRAPLRWITAMVAMLIIGYGCLATVAHNDEWKGAGEMTQRFVEQLKAAHPTVAHDSRFFFTGVPFTYKRASVLNAGIIVAVQTTYDDFSLKVYPAEYNPGVFSATLQQPSSTPSYYFRFIGSTLKEYPNASALLAP
;
A
#
# COMPACT_ATOMS: atom_id res chain seq x y z
N ILE A 1 -18.11 -1.63 -19.45
CA ILE A 1 -17.35 -0.34 -19.42
C ILE A 1 -16.82 -0.05 -18.02
N VAL A 2 -17.67 0.15 -16.99
CA VAL A 2 -17.21 0.47 -15.62
C VAL A 2 -16.18 -0.53 -15.08
N ALA A 3 -16.45 -1.84 -15.19
CA ALA A 3 -15.49 -2.86 -14.74
C ALA A 3 -14.14 -2.79 -15.48
N ALA A 4 -14.16 -2.58 -16.80
CA ALA A 4 -12.95 -2.43 -17.60
C ALA A 4 -12.17 -1.15 -17.23
N LEU A 5 -12.86 -0.03 -16.99
CA LEU A 5 -12.25 1.19 -16.51
C LEU A 5 -11.62 1.00 -15.13
N ALA A 6 -12.31 0.34 -14.20
CA ALA A 6 -11.77 0.07 -12.87
C ALA A 6 -10.49 -0.77 -12.95
N ALA A 7 -10.50 -1.83 -13.79
CA ALA A 7 -9.33 -2.67 -14.01
C ALA A 7 -8.15 -1.89 -14.64
N LEU A 8 -8.41 -1.08 -15.68
CA LEU A 8 -7.38 -0.29 -16.35
C LEU A 8 -6.79 0.80 -15.44
N ILE A 9 -7.64 1.52 -14.69
CA ILE A 9 -7.19 2.55 -13.75
C ILE A 9 -6.37 1.93 -12.62
N PHE A 10 -6.79 0.78 -12.10
CA PHE A 10 -6.03 0.05 -11.09
C PHE A 10 -4.69 -0.41 -11.68
N ALA A 11 -4.67 -1.06 -12.85
CA ALA A 11 -3.44 -1.55 -13.47
C ALA A 11 -2.45 -0.43 -13.83
N ALA A 12 -2.94 0.75 -14.20
CA ALA A 12 -2.14 1.92 -14.55
C ALA A 12 -1.79 2.82 -13.35
N GLN A 13 -2.01 2.36 -12.11
CA GLN A 13 -1.82 3.19 -10.92
C GLN A 13 -0.32 3.39 -10.60
N PRO A 14 0.23 4.62 -10.68
CA PRO A 14 1.65 4.89 -10.45
C PRO A 14 2.19 4.50 -9.07
N ALA A 15 1.35 4.28 -8.06
CA ALA A 15 1.79 3.81 -6.76
C ALA A 15 2.13 2.29 -6.72
N HIS A 16 1.75 1.51 -7.74
CA HIS A 16 1.87 0.05 -7.70
C HIS A 16 3.28 -0.54 -7.81
N PRO A 17 4.26 0.07 -8.50
CA PRO A 17 5.60 -0.51 -8.65
C PRO A 17 6.20 -1.00 -7.33
N GLY A 18 6.12 -0.22 -6.25
CA GLY A 18 6.68 -0.63 -4.95
C GLY A 18 6.05 -1.87 -4.31
N SER A 19 4.84 -2.27 -4.73
CA SER A 19 4.20 -3.52 -4.28
C SER A 19 4.46 -4.70 -5.22
N VAL A 20 4.72 -4.42 -6.50
CA VAL A 20 4.78 -5.45 -7.55
C VAL A 20 6.22 -5.82 -7.89
N THR A 21 7.11 -4.83 -8.05
CA THR A 21 8.50 -5.06 -8.47
C THR A 21 9.41 -5.37 -7.30
N TRP A 22 9.14 -4.79 -6.14
CA TRP A 22 9.94 -4.99 -4.94
C TRP A 22 9.59 -6.31 -4.24
N ILE A 23 10.60 -7.12 -3.91
CA ILE A 23 10.41 -8.43 -3.28
C ILE A 23 9.70 -8.32 -1.92
N ASP A 24 10.06 -7.32 -1.12
CA ASP A 24 9.43 -7.03 0.17
C ASP A 24 8.03 -6.43 -0.01
N GLY A 25 7.66 -5.95 -1.21
CA GLY A 25 6.30 -5.49 -1.49
C GLY A 25 5.31 -6.62 -1.79
N ARG A 26 5.75 -7.85 -2.07
CA ARG A 26 4.89 -8.89 -2.65
C ARG A 26 3.74 -9.34 -1.75
N PHE A 27 3.90 -9.25 -0.43
CA PHE A 27 2.82 -9.57 0.50
C PHE A 27 1.64 -8.60 0.35
N ASP A 28 1.85 -7.35 -0.10
CA ASP A 28 0.76 -6.41 -0.39
C ASP A 28 -0.10 -6.86 -1.57
N ALA A 29 0.56 -7.33 -2.64
CA ALA A 29 -0.11 -7.86 -3.82
C ALA A 29 -0.90 -9.14 -3.49
N LEU A 30 -0.30 -10.06 -2.75
CA LEU A 30 -0.95 -11.30 -2.33
C LEU A 30 -2.15 -11.03 -1.40
N ALA A 31 -1.96 -10.18 -0.39
CA ALA A 31 -3.05 -9.80 0.53
C ALA A 31 -4.20 -9.15 -0.25
N THR A 32 -3.91 -8.26 -1.20
CA THR A 32 -4.93 -7.61 -2.03
C THR A 32 -5.67 -8.59 -2.93
N LEU A 33 -4.97 -9.54 -3.56
CA LEU A 33 -5.60 -10.59 -4.36
C LEU A 33 -6.60 -11.41 -3.52
N MET A 34 -6.17 -11.87 -2.34
CA MET A 34 -7.01 -12.65 -1.44
C MET A 34 -8.17 -11.80 -0.88
N TYR A 35 -7.93 -10.52 -0.61
CA TYR A 35 -8.96 -9.58 -0.18
C TYR A 35 -10.04 -9.37 -1.26
N LEU A 36 -9.64 -9.17 -2.51
CA LEU A 36 -10.56 -9.06 -3.64
C LEU A 36 -11.31 -10.38 -3.89
N GLY A 37 -10.64 -11.51 -3.73
CA GLY A 37 -11.26 -12.84 -3.76
C GLY A 37 -12.34 -12.99 -2.69
N CYS A 38 -12.06 -12.55 -1.46
CA CYS A 38 -13.01 -12.54 -0.35
C CYS A 38 -14.26 -11.72 -0.68
N VAL A 39 -14.08 -10.46 -1.10
CA VAL A 39 -15.20 -9.57 -1.44
C VAL A 39 -16.00 -10.10 -2.63
N THR A 40 -15.33 -10.60 -3.67
CA THR A 40 -15.98 -11.13 -4.88
C THR A 40 -16.80 -12.38 -4.56
N ALA A 41 -16.21 -13.33 -3.83
CA ALA A 41 -16.90 -14.55 -3.43
C ALA A 41 -18.10 -14.25 -2.51
N PHE A 42 -17.96 -13.28 -1.60
CA PHE A 42 -19.06 -12.81 -0.77
C PHE A 42 -20.20 -12.18 -1.60
N VAL A 43 -19.87 -11.33 -2.59
CA VAL A 43 -20.87 -10.74 -3.50
C VAL A 43 -21.61 -11.84 -4.28
N ILE A 44 -20.89 -12.83 -4.81
CA ILE A 44 -21.49 -13.96 -5.54
C ILE A 44 -22.36 -14.80 -4.60
N TYR A 45 -21.93 -15.02 -3.36
CA TYR A 45 -22.77 -15.67 -2.34
C TYR A 45 -24.05 -14.88 -2.08
N MET A 46 -23.97 -13.56 -1.94
CA MET A 46 -25.14 -12.74 -1.69
C MET A 46 -26.13 -12.73 -2.86
N GLN A 47 -25.65 -12.93 -4.09
CA GLN A 47 -26.48 -13.05 -5.30
C GLN A 47 -27.08 -14.44 -5.50
N THR A 48 -26.28 -15.50 -5.28
CA THR A 48 -26.62 -16.87 -5.69
C THR A 48 -26.99 -17.79 -4.52
N ARG A 49 -26.66 -17.39 -3.29
CA ARG A 49 -26.78 -18.18 -2.04
C ARG A 49 -26.04 -19.52 -2.07
N ARG A 50 -25.09 -19.71 -2.98
CA ARG A 50 -24.23 -20.90 -3.05
C ARG A 50 -23.24 -20.92 -1.88
N ARG A 51 -23.35 -21.92 -0.99
CA ARG A 51 -22.49 -22.04 0.20
C ARG A 51 -20.99 -22.06 -0.12
N LEU A 52 -20.59 -22.73 -1.20
CA LEU A 52 -19.19 -22.73 -1.66
C LEU A 52 -18.60 -21.31 -1.79
N CYS A 53 -19.38 -20.33 -2.26
CA CYS A 53 -18.91 -18.95 -2.39
C CYS A 53 -18.71 -18.27 -1.03
N TYR A 54 -19.50 -18.64 -0.01
CA TYR A 54 -19.30 -18.17 1.36
C TYR A 54 -18.04 -18.77 1.98
N ASP A 55 -17.84 -20.08 1.80
CA ASP A 55 -16.65 -20.79 2.30
C ASP A 55 -15.37 -20.26 1.63
N LEU A 56 -15.41 -20.04 0.31
CA LEU A 56 -14.32 -19.40 -0.42
C LEU A 56 -14.04 -17.98 0.07
N ALA A 57 -15.07 -17.20 0.46
CA ALA A 57 -14.86 -15.89 1.05
C ALA A 57 -14.13 -15.98 2.40
N LEU A 58 -14.49 -16.95 3.25
CA LEU A 58 -13.83 -17.17 4.54
C LEU A 58 -12.37 -17.63 4.38
N VAL A 59 -12.11 -18.58 3.48
CA VAL A 59 -10.74 -19.03 3.17
C VAL A 59 -9.92 -17.87 2.62
N SER A 60 -10.49 -17.09 1.71
CA SER A 60 -9.81 -15.91 1.16
C SER A 60 -9.52 -14.85 2.23
N LEU A 61 -10.44 -14.65 3.19
CA LEU A 61 -10.19 -13.77 4.34
C LEU A 61 -8.99 -14.27 5.17
N LEU A 62 -8.98 -15.57 5.50
CA LEU A 62 -7.88 -16.16 6.26
C LEU A 62 -6.54 -15.93 5.56
N LEU A 63 -6.47 -16.24 4.26
CA LEU A 63 -5.26 -16.05 3.46
C LEU A 63 -4.85 -14.56 3.36
N ALA A 64 -5.81 -13.64 3.25
CA ALA A 64 -5.53 -12.21 3.25
C ALA A 64 -4.90 -11.75 4.57
N ILE A 65 -5.47 -12.18 5.71
CA ILE A 65 -4.96 -11.84 7.05
C ILE A 65 -3.57 -12.43 7.30
N LEU A 66 -3.34 -13.68 6.87
CA LEU A 66 -2.04 -14.35 6.99
C LEU A 66 -0.98 -13.70 6.08
N ALA A 67 -1.38 -13.16 4.94
CA ALA A 67 -0.47 -12.43 4.05
C ALA A 67 -0.11 -11.05 4.61
N LYS A 68 -1.09 -10.28 5.08
CA LYS A 68 -0.86 -8.95 5.66
C LYS A 68 -2.00 -8.52 6.59
N GLU A 69 -1.70 -7.72 7.61
CA GLU A 69 -2.71 -7.21 8.54
C GLU A 69 -3.81 -6.35 7.91
N THR A 70 -3.62 -5.84 6.70
CA THR A 70 -4.68 -5.15 5.94
C THR A 70 -5.91 -6.01 5.73
N GLY A 71 -5.75 -7.35 5.71
CA GLY A 71 -6.84 -8.32 5.69
C GLY A 71 -7.85 -8.14 6.82
N LEU A 72 -7.44 -7.61 7.98
CA LEU A 72 -8.33 -7.35 9.12
C LEU A 72 -9.42 -6.32 8.83
N THR A 73 -9.27 -5.52 7.77
CA THR A 73 -10.28 -4.53 7.37
C THR A 73 -11.42 -5.14 6.54
N ALA A 74 -11.25 -6.36 6.01
CA ALA A 74 -12.23 -7.01 5.14
C ALA A 74 -13.62 -7.20 5.78
N PRO A 75 -13.77 -7.64 7.04
CA PRO A 75 -15.11 -7.78 7.66
C PRO A 75 -15.92 -6.48 7.64
N ALA A 76 -15.27 -5.33 7.90
CA ALA A 76 -15.93 -4.03 7.83
C ALA A 76 -16.40 -3.72 6.39
N LEU A 77 -15.60 -4.08 5.40
CA LEU A 77 -15.95 -3.87 4.00
C LEU A 77 -17.03 -4.84 3.48
N LEU A 78 -17.05 -6.08 3.94
CA LEU A 78 -18.13 -7.03 3.65
C LEU A 78 -19.46 -6.52 4.21
N LEU A 79 -19.44 -6.01 5.45
CA LEU A 79 -20.62 -5.37 6.04
C LEU A 79 -21.07 -4.17 5.21
N LEU A 80 -20.13 -3.30 4.80
CA LEU A 80 -20.46 -2.16 3.95
C LEU A 80 -21.06 -2.60 2.60
N THR A 81 -20.49 -3.63 1.98
CA THR A 81 -20.96 -4.20 0.72
C THR A 81 -22.40 -4.71 0.87
N ASP A 82 -22.67 -5.45 1.94
CA ASP A 82 -24.00 -5.94 2.31
C ASP A 82 -25.00 -4.79 2.49
N LEU A 83 -24.64 -3.78 3.30
CA LEU A 83 -25.50 -2.63 3.60
C LEU A 83 -25.84 -1.78 2.37
N LEU A 84 -24.88 -1.59 1.45
CA LEU A 84 -25.09 -0.72 0.29
C LEU A 84 -25.81 -1.43 -0.85
N PHE A 85 -25.48 -2.70 -1.15
CA PHE A 85 -25.90 -3.31 -2.42
C PHE A 85 -27.02 -4.34 -2.30
N PHE A 86 -27.31 -4.85 -1.10
CA PHE A 86 -28.26 -5.94 -0.94
C PHE A 86 -29.50 -5.54 -0.12
N PRO A 87 -30.62 -6.28 -0.25
CA PRO A 87 -31.81 -6.03 0.57
C PRO A 87 -31.54 -6.25 2.06
N GLN A 88 -32.13 -5.42 2.90
CA GLN A 88 -31.91 -5.41 4.34
C GLN A 88 -33.08 -6.12 5.07
N PRO A 89 -32.85 -7.27 5.73
CA PRO A 89 -33.88 -7.93 6.52
C PRO A 89 -34.40 -7.03 7.64
N GLY A 90 -35.72 -7.01 7.85
CA GLY A 90 -36.35 -6.18 8.87
C GLY A 90 -36.45 -4.69 8.52
N VAL A 91 -36.11 -4.30 7.29
CA VAL A 91 -36.27 -2.92 6.80
C VAL A 91 -37.44 -2.87 5.81
N ALA A 92 -38.49 -2.13 6.16
CA ALA A 92 -39.67 -1.96 5.32
C ALA A 92 -39.78 -0.50 4.85
N THR A 93 -39.85 -0.29 3.53
CA THR A 93 -40.18 1.01 2.95
C THR A 93 -41.69 1.21 3.01
N VAL A 94 -42.15 2.18 3.79
CA VAL A 94 -43.58 2.49 3.93
C VAL A 94 -43.92 3.66 3.01
N PRO A 95 -44.91 3.52 2.10
CA PRO A 95 -45.38 4.63 1.29
C PRO A 95 -45.77 5.85 2.16
N GLY A 96 -45.34 7.04 1.76
CA GLY A 96 -45.61 8.30 2.48
C GLY A 96 -44.66 8.61 3.66
N HIS A 97 -43.75 7.71 4.03
CA HIS A 97 -42.72 8.00 5.04
C HIS A 97 -41.37 8.29 4.38
N ARG A 98 -40.69 9.36 4.83
CA ARG A 98 -39.38 9.77 4.32
C ARG A 98 -38.26 8.78 4.71
N TRP A 99 -38.47 7.99 5.76
CA TRP A 99 -37.50 7.05 6.32
C TRP A 99 -38.09 5.64 6.41
N PRO A 100 -37.30 4.59 6.13
CA PRO A 100 -37.76 3.21 6.25
C PRO A 100 -37.99 2.85 7.72
N LYS A 101 -38.99 1.99 7.99
CA LYS A 101 -39.18 1.40 9.32
C LYS A 101 -38.18 0.25 9.49
N VAL A 102 -37.42 0.28 10.57
CA VAL A 102 -36.36 -0.69 10.86
C VAL A 102 -36.72 -1.49 12.11
N HIS A 103 -36.86 -2.81 11.96
CA HIS A 103 -36.94 -3.75 13.08
C HIS A 103 -35.52 -4.09 13.52
N TRP A 104 -34.98 -3.30 14.44
CA TRP A 104 -33.58 -3.35 14.86
C TRP A 104 -33.10 -4.74 15.28
N LEU A 105 -33.91 -5.48 16.05
CA LEU A 105 -33.52 -6.83 16.49
C LEU A 105 -33.36 -7.81 15.30
N ALA A 106 -34.30 -7.80 14.36
CA ALA A 106 -34.26 -8.66 13.18
C ALA A 106 -33.09 -8.28 12.25
N PHE A 107 -32.88 -6.97 12.07
CA PHE A 107 -31.78 -6.43 11.29
C PHE A 107 -30.42 -6.81 11.90
N LEU A 108 -30.19 -6.51 13.17
CA LEU A 108 -28.93 -6.80 13.87
C LEU A 108 -28.66 -8.30 13.92
N ARG A 109 -29.67 -9.13 14.21
CA ARG A 109 -29.52 -10.59 14.23
C ARG A 109 -29.14 -11.13 12.86
N ALA A 110 -29.73 -10.63 11.78
CA ALA A 110 -29.38 -11.05 10.43
C ALA A 110 -27.94 -10.66 10.05
N LYS A 111 -27.51 -9.44 10.41
CA LYS A 111 -26.13 -8.98 10.16
C LYS A 111 -25.12 -9.74 11.00
N LEU A 112 -25.38 -9.88 12.29
CA LEU A 112 -24.50 -10.61 13.19
C LEU A 112 -24.34 -12.05 12.70
N TRP A 113 -25.42 -12.75 12.34
CA TRP A 113 -25.28 -14.14 11.89
C TRP A 113 -24.51 -14.29 10.58
N LEU A 114 -24.73 -13.39 9.63
CA LEU A 114 -24.05 -13.47 8.34
C LEU A 114 -22.56 -13.12 8.46
N HIS A 115 -22.21 -12.14 9.30
CA HIS A 115 -20.86 -11.58 9.40
C HIS A 115 -20.05 -12.15 10.56
N ALA A 116 -20.66 -12.85 11.52
CA ALA A 116 -19.98 -13.39 12.70
C ALA A 116 -18.77 -14.26 12.36
N PRO A 117 -18.80 -15.20 11.40
CA PRO A 117 -17.62 -16.00 11.05
C PRO A 117 -16.42 -15.14 10.61
N PHE A 118 -16.65 -14.09 9.82
CA PHE A 118 -15.59 -13.17 9.39
C PHE A 118 -15.05 -12.31 10.55
N ILE A 119 -15.94 -11.85 11.44
CA ILE A 119 -15.58 -11.04 12.62
C ILE A 119 -14.79 -11.89 13.62
N ILE A 120 -15.23 -13.13 13.89
CA ILE A 120 -14.56 -14.05 14.80
C ILE A 120 -13.16 -14.39 14.27
N LEU A 121 -13.04 -14.64 12.96
CA LEU A 121 -11.75 -14.94 12.34
C LEU A 121 -10.78 -13.76 12.43
N GLY A 122 -11.23 -12.55 12.06
CA GLY A 122 -10.42 -11.34 12.15
C GLY A 122 -10.06 -10.96 13.59
N GLY A 123 -11.05 -10.98 14.48
CA GLY A 123 -10.88 -10.68 15.91
C GLY A 123 -9.97 -11.70 16.59
N GLY A 124 -10.13 -12.99 16.30
CA GLY A 124 -9.28 -14.05 16.82
C GLY A 124 -7.82 -13.89 16.41
N TYR A 125 -7.55 -13.56 15.14
CA TYR A 125 -6.19 -13.26 14.69
C TYR A 125 -5.61 -12.02 15.38
N LEU A 126 -6.40 -10.95 15.52
CA LEU A 126 -5.95 -9.73 16.20
C LEU A 126 -5.58 -10.02 17.66
N LEU A 127 -6.43 -10.77 18.38
CA LEU A 127 -6.16 -11.18 19.76
C LEU A 127 -4.91 -12.05 19.87
N LEU A 128 -4.74 -13.02 18.95
CA LEU A 128 -3.54 -13.85 18.87
C LEU A 128 -2.29 -12.98 18.65
N ARG A 129 -2.35 -12.01 17.74
CA ARG A 129 -1.24 -11.10 17.46
C ARG A 129 -0.89 -10.23 18.66
N LEU A 130 -1.89 -9.71 19.36
CA LEU A 130 -1.70 -8.93 20.59
C LEU A 130 -1.09 -9.79 21.70
N TRP A 131 -1.53 -11.04 21.85
CA TRP A 131 -1.00 -11.97 22.84
C TRP A 131 0.47 -12.34 22.55
N LEU A 132 0.79 -12.72 21.31
CA LEU A 132 2.16 -13.06 20.89
C LEU A 132 3.14 -11.90 21.01
N ASN A 133 2.65 -10.66 20.91
CA ASN A 133 3.48 -9.47 21.00
C ASN A 133 3.25 -8.68 22.30
N ALA A 134 2.63 -9.27 23.33
CA ALA A 134 2.28 -8.55 24.56
C ALA A 134 3.52 -7.92 25.22
N GLU A 135 4.64 -8.63 25.25
CA GLU A 135 5.92 -8.13 25.77
C GLU A 135 6.64 -7.17 24.81
N ARG A 136 6.29 -7.23 23.52
CA ARG A 136 6.84 -6.38 22.44
C ARG A 136 5.95 -5.17 22.14
N LEU A 137 4.85 -4.95 22.84
CA LEU A 137 3.94 -3.80 22.63
C LEU A 137 4.67 -2.45 22.78
N ILE A 138 5.80 -2.41 23.50
CA ILE A 138 6.68 -1.24 23.64
C ILE A 138 7.57 -1.03 22.41
N TYR A 139 7.80 -2.07 21.59
CA TYR A 139 8.67 -2.08 20.41
C TYR A 139 7.93 -2.31 19.07
N LEU A 140 6.61 -2.55 19.10
CA LEU A 140 5.79 -2.94 17.94
C LEU A 140 5.61 -1.83 16.88
N GLY A 141 6.00 -0.61 17.18
CA GLY A 141 6.39 0.36 16.17
C GLY A 141 7.84 0.69 16.42
N TYR A 142 8.68 0.69 15.39
CA TYR A 142 10.00 1.34 15.45
C TYR A 142 9.84 2.75 16.04
N GLY A 143 9.98 2.90 17.37
CA GLY A 143 10.14 4.10 18.20
C GLY A 143 9.25 5.35 17.98
N GLY A 144 8.35 5.36 17.00
CA GLY A 144 7.76 6.59 16.47
C GLY A 144 6.54 7.08 17.22
N GLY A 145 5.72 6.17 17.75
CA GLY A 145 4.42 6.50 18.35
C GLY A 145 3.52 7.34 17.43
N PHE A 146 2.34 7.70 17.93
CA PHE A 146 1.49 8.73 17.33
C PHE A 146 2.14 10.11 17.57
N ARG A 147 3.06 10.56 16.70
CA ARG A 147 3.67 11.89 16.82
C ARG A 147 2.78 12.98 16.18
N ALA A 148 2.41 13.98 17.01
CA ALA A 148 1.88 15.32 16.72
C ALA A 148 0.78 15.52 15.65
N ASN A 149 -0.28 16.28 15.97
CA ASN A 149 -1.41 16.58 15.06
C ASN A 149 -1.06 17.17 13.69
N ASN A 150 0.09 17.82 13.53
CA ASN A 150 0.51 18.39 12.23
C ASN A 150 0.95 17.32 11.22
N THR A 151 1.15 16.06 11.63
CA THR A 151 1.64 14.98 10.75
C THR A 151 0.55 14.29 9.94
N LEU A 152 -0.72 14.33 10.37
CA LEU A 152 -1.82 13.62 9.69
C LEU A 152 -2.11 14.20 8.31
N MET A 153 -2.13 15.53 8.20
CA MET A 153 -2.40 16.21 6.93
C MET A 153 -1.22 16.09 5.96
N ASP A 154 0.00 16.21 6.47
CA ASP A 154 1.23 15.99 5.70
C ASP A 154 1.30 14.56 5.17
N ASN A 155 0.94 13.56 6.00
CA ASN A 155 0.81 12.17 5.58
C ASN A 155 -0.31 11.95 4.57
N GLY A 156 -1.46 12.57 4.79
CA GLY A 156 -2.58 12.53 3.84
C GLY A 156 -2.19 13.09 2.48
N ALA A 157 -1.59 14.29 2.44
CA ALA A 157 -1.08 14.90 1.22
C ALA A 157 -0.05 14.00 0.54
N GLY A 158 0.86 13.40 1.32
CA GLY A 158 1.86 12.48 0.80
C GLY A 158 1.29 11.22 0.15
N TYR A 159 0.37 10.53 0.82
CA TYR A 159 -0.31 9.36 0.24
C TYR A 159 -1.13 9.71 -1.00
N LEU A 160 -1.78 10.87 -1.02
CA LEU A 160 -2.48 11.37 -2.20
C LEU A 160 -1.51 11.70 -3.32
N GLY A 161 -0.36 12.33 -3.01
CA GLY A 161 0.72 12.58 -3.96
C GLY A 161 1.24 11.29 -4.59
N MET A 162 1.40 10.23 -3.80
CA MET A 162 1.78 8.90 -4.28
C MET A 162 0.71 8.27 -5.19
N LEU A 163 -0.57 8.34 -4.79
CA LEU A 163 -1.71 7.87 -5.60
C LEU A 163 -1.89 8.64 -6.91
N LEU A 164 -1.43 9.90 -6.95
CA LEU A 164 -1.43 10.73 -8.15
C LEU A 164 -0.13 10.61 -8.94
N GLY A 165 0.89 9.91 -8.42
CA GLY A 165 2.22 9.85 -9.04
C GLY A 165 2.93 11.20 -9.12
N LEU A 166 2.62 12.13 -8.21
CA LEU A 166 3.14 13.51 -8.18
C LEU A 166 4.09 13.71 -7.00
N PRO A 167 5.42 13.56 -7.19
CA PRO A 167 6.41 13.65 -6.11
C PRO A 167 6.42 15.01 -5.41
N SER A 168 6.10 16.10 -6.12
CA SER A 168 6.03 17.46 -5.57
C SER A 168 4.99 17.59 -4.45
N ILE A 169 3.95 16.75 -4.46
CA ILE A 169 2.89 16.76 -3.45
C ILE A 169 3.34 16.04 -2.17
N VAL A 170 4.27 15.09 -2.30
CA VAL A 170 4.82 14.32 -1.16
C VAL A 170 5.56 15.23 -0.16
N GLY A 171 6.12 16.33 -0.64
CA GLY A 171 6.82 17.33 0.19
C GLY A 171 5.93 18.41 0.80
N LEU A 172 4.61 18.41 0.56
CA LEU A 172 3.73 19.43 1.14
C LEU A 172 3.63 19.27 2.66
N GLN A 173 3.71 20.39 3.37
CA GLN A 173 3.62 20.43 4.83
C GLN A 173 2.70 21.55 5.32
N GLY A 174 2.12 21.36 6.50
CA GLY A 174 1.35 22.38 7.21
C GLY A 174 0.09 22.83 6.46
N GLY A 175 -0.11 24.15 6.34
CA GLY A 175 -1.30 24.72 5.72
C GLY A 175 -1.50 24.34 4.24
N ALA A 176 -0.40 24.14 3.49
CA ALA A 176 -0.47 23.73 2.09
C ALA A 176 -0.94 22.28 1.94
N ALA A 177 -0.43 21.37 2.78
CA ALA A 177 -0.89 19.99 2.84
C ALA A 177 -2.38 19.92 3.22
N LEU A 178 -2.81 20.68 4.23
CA LEU A 178 -4.21 20.77 4.64
C LEU A 178 -5.11 21.26 3.50
N ALA A 179 -4.75 22.36 2.83
CA ALA A 179 -5.52 22.90 1.72
C ALA A 179 -5.64 21.90 0.56
N PHE A 180 -4.56 21.18 0.25
CA PHE A 180 -4.54 20.15 -0.77
C PHE A 180 -5.47 18.97 -0.41
N VAL A 181 -5.37 18.44 0.81
CA VAL A 181 -6.22 17.33 1.28
C VAL A 181 -7.70 17.72 1.28
N ILE A 182 -8.03 18.94 1.75
CA ILE A 182 -9.42 19.44 1.72
C ILE A 182 -9.91 19.59 0.28
N GLY A 183 -9.11 20.22 -0.60
CA GLY A 183 -9.47 20.40 -2.01
C GLY A 183 -9.70 19.06 -2.72
N PHE A 184 -8.80 18.11 -2.52
CA PHE A 184 -8.95 16.75 -3.05
C PHE A 184 -10.20 16.06 -2.48
N GLY A 185 -10.43 16.18 -1.18
CA GLY A 185 -11.63 15.65 -0.51
C GLY A 185 -12.93 16.20 -1.09
N ILE A 186 -13.01 17.51 -1.33
CA ILE A 186 -14.17 18.16 -1.96
C ILE A 186 -14.42 17.58 -3.35
N VAL A 187 -13.37 17.44 -4.17
CA VAL A 187 -13.49 16.88 -5.53
C VAL A 187 -13.99 15.43 -5.47
N VAL A 188 -13.40 14.60 -4.62
CA VAL A 188 -13.77 13.19 -4.51
C VAL A 188 -15.20 13.01 -3.96
N ILE A 189 -15.62 13.84 -3.00
CA ILE A 189 -17.00 13.85 -2.51
C ILE A 189 -17.96 14.31 -3.61
N ALA A 190 -17.63 15.37 -4.35
CA ALA A 190 -18.45 15.84 -5.47
C ALA A 190 -18.61 14.75 -6.54
N LEU A 191 -17.52 14.03 -6.87
CA LEU A 191 -17.55 12.89 -7.76
C LEU A 191 -18.40 11.74 -7.19
N ALA A 192 -18.31 11.44 -5.90
CA ALA A 192 -19.11 10.40 -5.26
C ALA A 192 -20.61 10.72 -5.25
N VAL A 193 -20.97 11.96 -4.93
CA VAL A 193 -22.36 12.47 -5.04
C VAL A 193 -22.85 12.36 -6.47
N TRP A 194 -22.02 12.78 -7.44
CA TRP A 194 -22.40 12.74 -8.85
C TRP A 194 -22.53 11.30 -9.37
N ALA A 195 -21.57 10.42 -9.10
CA ALA A 195 -21.52 9.06 -9.64
C ALA A 195 -22.42 8.06 -8.91
N GLY A 196 -22.77 8.35 -7.65
CA GLY A 196 -23.74 7.59 -6.86
C GLY A 196 -23.13 6.43 -6.07
N ARG A 197 -23.94 5.39 -5.84
CA ARG A 197 -23.67 4.37 -4.82
C ARG A 197 -22.33 3.64 -4.97
N LEU A 198 -21.93 3.30 -6.19
CA LEU A 198 -20.64 2.63 -6.43
C LEU A 198 -19.43 3.52 -6.10
N ALA A 199 -19.55 4.83 -6.35
CA ALA A 199 -18.50 5.77 -6.03
C ALA A 199 -18.39 6.01 -4.52
N TRP A 200 -19.51 6.10 -3.80
CA TRP A 200 -19.51 6.11 -2.34
C TRP A 200 -18.91 4.84 -1.73
N PHE A 201 -19.20 3.68 -2.32
CA PHE A 201 -18.55 2.43 -1.91
C PHE A 201 -17.03 2.48 -2.15
N GLY A 202 -16.58 2.96 -3.31
CA GLY A 202 -15.16 3.14 -3.60
C GLY A 202 -14.48 4.11 -2.62
N LEU A 203 -15.13 5.22 -2.27
CA LEU A 203 -14.61 6.17 -1.29
C LEU A 203 -14.48 5.53 0.11
N ALA A 204 -15.53 4.83 0.55
CA ALA A 204 -15.50 4.15 1.84
C ALA A 204 -14.48 3.00 1.87
N TRP A 205 -14.24 2.30 0.74
CA TRP A 205 -13.17 1.31 0.61
C TRP A 205 -11.81 1.92 0.93
N VAL A 206 -11.50 3.11 0.40
CA VAL A 206 -10.24 3.81 0.69
C VAL A 206 -10.09 4.02 2.19
N PHE A 207 -11.09 4.58 2.86
CA PHE A 207 -11.02 4.84 4.30
C PHE A 207 -10.90 3.56 5.14
N VAL A 208 -11.70 2.54 4.83
CA VAL A 208 -11.67 1.25 5.56
C VAL A 208 -10.31 0.57 5.43
N SER A 209 -9.74 0.54 4.23
CA SER A 209 -8.45 -0.12 3.97
C SER A 209 -7.24 0.72 4.41
N MET A 210 -7.35 2.04 4.45
CA MET A 210 -6.31 2.93 4.99
C MET A 210 -6.34 3.07 6.51
N ALA A 211 -7.44 2.73 7.18
CA ALA A 211 -7.58 2.92 8.63
C ALA A 211 -6.40 2.37 9.46
N PRO A 212 -5.82 1.19 9.16
CA PRO A 212 -4.64 0.70 9.89
C PRO A 212 -3.40 1.58 9.72
N PHE A 213 -3.27 2.31 8.62
CA PHE A 213 -2.08 3.10 8.28
C PHE A 213 -2.26 4.61 8.47
N ALA A 214 -3.51 5.08 8.63
CA ALA A 214 -3.86 6.50 8.59
C ALA A 214 -3.09 7.35 9.60
N ASN A 215 -2.58 6.75 10.67
CA ASN A 215 -1.87 7.46 11.73
C ASN A 215 -0.56 6.75 12.15
N ILE A 216 -0.07 5.81 11.34
CA ILE A 216 1.22 5.14 11.57
C ILE A 216 2.28 5.88 10.76
N GLN A 217 3.02 6.77 11.42
CA GLN A 217 4.21 7.40 10.87
C GLN A 217 5.44 6.62 11.37
N VAL A 218 5.56 5.37 10.92
CA VAL A 218 6.74 4.56 11.20
C VAL A 218 7.58 4.59 9.94
N PHE A 219 8.43 5.62 9.83
CA PHE A 219 9.49 5.82 8.84
C PHE A 219 9.13 5.46 7.37
N ASP A 220 9.01 6.49 6.54
CA ASP A 220 8.60 6.48 5.14
C ASP A 220 7.13 6.17 4.88
N GLN A 221 6.42 7.20 4.39
CA GLN A 221 5.27 6.98 3.53
C GLN A 221 5.73 6.03 2.41
N ALA A 222 5.11 4.86 2.31
CA ALA A 222 5.46 3.89 1.30
C ALA A 222 4.30 3.73 0.31
N THR A 223 4.63 3.73 -0.98
CA THR A 223 3.67 3.52 -2.06
C THR A 223 2.91 2.20 -1.91
N ARG A 224 3.49 1.21 -1.21
CA ARG A 224 2.85 -0.08 -0.91
C ARG A 224 1.61 0.03 0.00
N TYR A 225 1.52 1.02 0.88
CA TYR A 225 0.36 1.18 1.77
C TYR A 225 -0.91 1.61 1.02
N VAL A 226 -0.78 2.22 -0.16
CA VAL A 226 -1.92 2.66 -0.96
C VAL A 226 -2.34 1.63 -2.02
N TYR A 227 -1.70 0.45 -2.07
CA TYR A 227 -2.03 -0.59 -3.07
C TYR A 227 -3.48 -1.09 -2.94
N LEU A 228 -3.89 -1.60 -1.77
CA LEU A 228 -5.28 -2.01 -1.52
C LEU A 228 -6.27 -0.82 -1.57
N PRO A 229 -6.00 0.34 -0.94
CA PRO A 229 -6.85 1.52 -1.07
C PRO A 229 -7.08 1.99 -2.51
N SER A 230 -6.11 1.82 -3.41
CA SER A 230 -6.24 2.24 -4.80
C SER A 230 -7.35 1.50 -5.57
N VAL A 231 -7.78 0.33 -5.11
CA VAL A 231 -8.99 -0.35 -5.61
C VAL A 231 -10.21 0.56 -5.44
N GLY A 232 -10.37 1.18 -4.26
CA GLY A 232 -11.47 2.09 -3.96
C GLY A 232 -11.46 3.33 -4.86
N ILE A 233 -10.28 3.92 -5.07
CA ILE A 233 -10.09 5.04 -6.01
C ILE A 233 -10.45 4.62 -7.44
N ALA A 234 -9.99 3.46 -7.89
CA ALA A 234 -10.29 2.94 -9.22
C ALA A 234 -11.80 2.71 -9.42
N LEU A 235 -12.50 2.15 -8.42
CA LEU A 235 -13.96 1.99 -8.45
C LEU A 235 -14.69 3.33 -8.51
N LEU A 236 -14.25 4.32 -7.73
CA LEU A 236 -14.85 5.66 -7.71
C LEU A 236 -14.69 6.36 -9.06
N LEU A 237 -13.47 6.39 -9.59
CA LEU A 237 -13.19 7.01 -10.89
C LEU A 237 -13.90 6.27 -12.02
N ALA A 238 -13.91 4.94 -12.00
CA ALA A 238 -14.62 4.14 -12.99
C ALA A 238 -16.14 4.36 -12.96
N ALA A 239 -16.74 4.53 -11.77
CA ALA A 239 -18.15 4.86 -11.63
C ALA A 239 -18.46 6.26 -12.20
N ALA A 240 -17.61 7.24 -11.91
CA ALA A 240 -17.72 8.60 -12.41
C ALA A 240 -17.57 8.65 -13.95
N LEU A 241 -16.46 8.14 -14.48
CA LEU A 241 -16.22 8.07 -15.92
C LEU A 241 -17.29 7.25 -16.63
N GLY A 242 -17.71 6.12 -16.03
CA GLY A 242 -18.80 5.30 -16.54
C GLY A 242 -20.13 6.05 -16.64
N LYS A 243 -20.45 6.94 -15.68
CA LYS A 243 -21.66 7.77 -15.74
C LYS A 243 -21.58 8.85 -16.81
N GLY A 244 -20.40 9.47 -17.00
CA GLY A 244 -20.19 10.45 -18.08
C GLY A 244 -20.24 9.82 -19.48
N LEU A 245 -19.58 8.67 -19.64
CA LEU A 245 -19.55 7.90 -20.89
C LEU A 245 -20.90 7.22 -21.19
N GLY A 246 -21.56 6.67 -20.17
CA GLY A 246 -22.81 5.92 -20.26
C GLY A 246 -24.07 6.75 -20.53
N SER A 247 -23.92 8.01 -20.93
CA SER A 247 -25.02 8.83 -21.47
C SER A 247 -25.52 8.36 -22.86
N ILE A 248 -25.28 7.09 -23.22
CA ILE A 248 -25.84 6.39 -24.38
C ILE A 248 -26.41 5.04 -23.91
N VAL A 249 -27.71 4.99 -23.65
CA VAL A 249 -28.64 3.94 -24.13
C VAL A 249 -30.04 4.57 -24.03
N GLY A 250 -30.29 5.61 -24.82
CA GLY A 250 -31.61 6.22 -24.92
C GLY A 250 -31.81 6.68 -26.35
N PRO A 251 -32.73 6.10 -27.14
CA PRO A 251 -33.04 6.61 -28.46
C PRO A 251 -33.73 7.98 -28.30
N GLY A 252 -33.10 9.05 -28.75
CA GLY A 252 -33.68 10.40 -28.80
C GLY A 252 -32.68 11.56 -28.68
N ASP A 253 -33.13 12.76 -29.05
CA ASP A 253 -32.37 14.03 -29.14
C ASP A 253 -31.53 14.42 -27.91
N ARG A 254 -31.78 13.81 -26.74
CA ARG A 254 -30.97 13.99 -25.52
C ARG A 254 -29.55 13.43 -25.65
N ALA A 255 -29.33 12.45 -26.53
CA ALA A 255 -28.00 11.90 -26.80
C ALA A 255 -27.08 12.91 -27.51
N ASN A 256 -27.64 13.80 -28.36
CA ASN A 256 -26.88 14.81 -29.10
C ASN A 256 -26.48 15.99 -28.20
N ARG A 257 -27.36 16.41 -27.28
CA ARG A 257 -27.10 17.53 -26.35
C ARG A 257 -26.02 17.22 -25.29
N ARG A 258 -25.67 15.95 -25.07
CA ARG A 258 -24.61 15.50 -24.13
C ARG A 258 -23.33 15.01 -24.83
N ALA A 259 -23.26 15.12 -26.17
CA ALA A 259 -22.07 14.79 -26.95
C ALA A 259 -20.77 15.45 -26.42
N PRO A 260 -20.73 16.76 -26.06
CA PRO A 260 -19.47 17.37 -25.59
C PRO A 260 -19.00 16.77 -24.26
N LEU A 261 -19.91 16.53 -23.30
CA LEU A 261 -19.57 15.92 -22.02
C LEU A 261 -18.98 14.51 -22.19
N ARG A 262 -19.48 13.74 -23.16
CA ARG A 262 -18.95 12.40 -23.47
C ARG A 262 -17.53 12.46 -24.00
N TRP A 263 -17.26 13.33 -24.96
CA TRP A 263 -15.91 13.50 -25.52
C TRP A 263 -14.93 14.00 -24.45
N ILE A 264 -15.36 14.96 -23.62
CA ILE A 264 -14.57 15.42 -22.47
C ILE A 264 -14.30 14.24 -21.51
N THR A 265 -15.32 13.45 -21.17
CA THR A 265 -15.13 12.29 -20.26
C THR A 265 -14.21 11.24 -20.85
N ALA A 266 -14.32 10.96 -22.16
CA ALA A 266 -13.44 10.02 -22.86
C ALA A 266 -11.99 10.53 -22.89
N MET A 267 -11.79 11.82 -23.17
CA MET A 267 -10.48 12.47 -23.10
C MET A 267 -9.89 12.42 -21.69
N VAL A 268 -10.69 12.72 -20.66
CA VAL A 268 -10.26 12.62 -19.25
C VAL A 268 -9.89 11.17 -18.89
N ALA A 269 -10.68 10.18 -19.31
CA ALA A 269 -10.36 8.77 -19.09
C ALA A 269 -9.03 8.38 -19.76
N MET A 270 -8.83 8.81 -21.02
CA MET A 270 -7.59 8.57 -21.77
C MET A 270 -6.39 9.27 -21.12
N LEU A 271 -6.56 10.49 -20.61
CA LEU A 271 -5.49 11.21 -19.90
C LEU A 271 -5.12 10.53 -18.59
N ILE A 272 -6.10 10.13 -17.77
CA ILE A 272 -5.85 9.43 -16.51
C ILE A 272 -5.09 8.13 -16.76
N ILE A 273 -5.57 7.31 -17.70
CA ILE A 273 -4.94 6.01 -18.01
C ILE A 273 -3.58 6.22 -18.67
N GLY A 274 -3.48 7.14 -19.64
CA GLY A 274 -2.24 7.43 -20.35
C GLY A 274 -1.14 7.95 -19.43
N TYR A 275 -1.47 8.94 -18.59
CA TYR A 275 -0.56 9.44 -17.55
C TYR A 275 -0.20 8.32 -16.56
N GLY A 276 -1.18 7.56 -16.09
CA GLY A 276 -0.95 6.45 -15.16
C GLY A 276 0.04 5.42 -15.72
N CYS A 277 -0.12 5.02 -16.99
CA CYS A 277 0.81 4.13 -17.67
C CYS A 277 2.22 4.72 -17.75
N LEU A 278 2.34 5.98 -18.20
CA LEU A 278 3.64 6.66 -18.32
C LEU A 278 4.35 6.76 -16.96
N ALA A 279 3.64 7.19 -15.92
CA ALA A 279 4.16 7.30 -14.58
C ALA A 279 4.54 5.92 -14.01
N THR A 280 3.70 4.90 -14.19
CA THR A 280 3.98 3.53 -13.75
C THR A 280 5.25 2.97 -14.40
N VAL A 281 5.44 3.17 -15.71
CA VAL A 281 6.67 2.76 -16.42
C VAL A 281 7.88 3.49 -15.86
N ALA A 282 7.81 4.82 -15.74
CA ALA A 282 8.91 5.61 -15.20
C ALA A 282 9.30 5.16 -13.78
N HIS A 283 8.32 4.84 -12.94
CA HIS A 283 8.56 4.35 -11.58
C HIS A 283 9.16 2.93 -11.59
N ASN A 284 8.72 2.05 -12.48
CA ASN A 284 9.32 0.72 -12.65
C ASN A 284 10.80 0.80 -13.04
N ASP A 285 11.18 1.75 -13.90
CA ASP A 285 12.58 1.97 -14.28
C ASP A 285 13.46 2.37 -13.08
N GLU A 286 12.90 3.11 -12.11
CA GLU A 286 13.61 3.43 -10.85
C GLU A 286 13.85 2.17 -10.01
N TRP A 287 12.85 1.29 -9.89
CA TRP A 287 13.01 0.01 -9.20
C TRP A 287 14.00 -0.93 -9.89
N LYS A 288 14.00 -0.94 -11.23
CA LYS A 288 15.01 -1.67 -12.01
C LYS A 288 16.41 -1.13 -11.73
N GLY A 289 16.60 0.19 -11.77
CA GLY A 289 17.87 0.84 -11.45
C GLY A 289 18.35 0.55 -10.02
N ALA A 290 17.45 0.53 -9.05
CA ALA A 290 17.75 0.12 -7.68
C ALA A 290 18.23 -1.35 -7.62
N GLY A 291 17.56 -2.26 -8.34
CA GLY A 291 17.96 -3.66 -8.44
C GLY A 291 19.35 -3.84 -9.06
N GLU A 292 19.62 -3.16 -10.17
CA GLU A 292 20.93 -3.19 -10.83
C GLU A 292 22.03 -2.64 -9.91
N MET A 293 21.74 -1.60 -9.12
CA MET A 293 22.69 -1.06 -8.14
C MET A 293 23.02 -2.08 -7.04
N THR A 294 22.01 -2.75 -6.48
CA THR A 294 22.20 -3.83 -5.51
C THR A 294 23.00 -4.99 -6.10
N GLN A 295 22.70 -5.40 -7.33
CA GLN A 295 23.44 -6.46 -8.01
C GLN A 295 24.91 -6.08 -8.20
N ARG A 296 25.19 -4.88 -8.72
CA ARG A 296 26.56 -4.39 -8.90
C ARG A 296 27.33 -4.29 -7.59
N PHE A 297 26.66 -3.91 -6.49
CA PHE A 297 27.28 -3.87 -5.16
C PHE A 297 27.75 -5.27 -4.74
N VAL A 298 26.89 -6.28 -4.86
CA VAL A 298 27.21 -7.68 -4.51
C VAL A 298 28.31 -8.24 -5.41
N GLU A 299 28.23 -8.01 -6.72
CA GLU A 299 29.24 -8.43 -7.68
C GLU A 299 30.62 -7.83 -7.38
N GLN A 300 30.69 -6.53 -7.11
CA GLN A 300 31.95 -5.85 -6.78
C GLN A 300 32.52 -6.33 -5.44
N LEU A 301 31.65 -6.56 -4.45
CA LEU A 301 32.07 -7.09 -3.15
C LEU A 301 32.70 -8.48 -3.32
N LYS A 302 32.04 -9.38 -4.06
CA LYS A 302 32.52 -10.74 -4.31
C LYS A 302 33.75 -10.76 -5.21
N ALA A 303 33.87 -9.81 -6.14
CA ALA A 303 35.06 -9.67 -6.98
C ALA A 303 36.28 -9.20 -6.19
N ALA A 304 36.10 -8.26 -5.24
CA ALA A 304 37.16 -7.79 -4.36
C ALA A 304 37.61 -8.89 -3.38
N HIS A 305 36.63 -9.62 -2.80
CA HIS A 305 36.88 -10.72 -1.86
C HIS A 305 36.05 -11.94 -2.24
N PRO A 306 36.59 -12.90 -3.01
CA PRO A 306 35.85 -14.10 -3.38
C PRO A 306 35.43 -14.96 -2.18
N THR A 307 36.29 -14.98 -1.15
CA THR A 307 36.11 -15.70 0.11
C THR A 307 36.52 -14.80 1.27
N VAL A 308 35.84 -14.95 2.42
CA VAL A 308 36.16 -14.22 3.64
C VAL A 308 36.19 -15.16 4.83
N ALA A 309 36.92 -14.77 5.88
CA ALA A 309 36.98 -15.56 7.10
C ALA A 309 35.66 -15.47 7.89
N HIS A 310 35.36 -16.51 8.66
CA HIS A 310 34.22 -16.52 9.58
C HIS A 310 34.30 -15.36 10.58
N ASP A 311 33.15 -14.85 11.02
CA ASP A 311 33.03 -13.72 11.97
C ASP A 311 33.74 -12.42 11.52
N SER A 312 34.07 -12.29 10.23
CA SER A 312 34.69 -11.08 9.69
C SER A 312 33.75 -9.88 9.83
N ARG A 313 34.35 -8.71 10.01
CA ARG A 313 33.63 -7.43 10.13
C ARG A 313 33.68 -6.68 8.80
N PHE A 314 32.55 -6.16 8.37
CA PHE A 314 32.45 -5.30 7.19
C PHE A 314 31.93 -3.92 7.59
N PHE A 315 32.65 -2.89 7.18
CA PHE A 315 32.28 -1.49 7.41
C PHE A 315 31.96 -0.84 6.07
N PHE A 316 30.76 -0.31 5.94
CA PHE A 316 30.29 0.36 4.72
C PHE A 316 29.96 1.82 4.98
N THR A 317 30.35 2.69 4.05
CA THR A 317 29.98 4.11 4.01
C THR A 317 29.52 4.50 2.60
N GLY A 318 28.73 5.55 2.47
CA GLY A 318 28.20 6.05 1.21
C GLY A 318 27.15 5.16 0.54
N VAL A 319 26.63 4.14 1.22
CA VAL A 319 25.64 3.24 0.63
C VAL A 319 24.28 3.96 0.58
N PRO A 320 23.69 4.18 -0.60
CA PRO A 320 22.45 4.93 -0.70
C PRO A 320 21.28 4.12 -0.12
N PHE A 321 20.43 4.80 0.67
CA PHE A 321 19.16 4.25 1.14
C PHE A 321 18.18 4.01 0.00
N THR A 322 18.12 4.96 -0.92
CA THR A 322 17.21 4.96 -2.07
C THR A 322 17.93 5.34 -3.35
N TYR A 323 17.44 4.81 -4.46
CA TYR A 323 17.74 5.28 -5.80
C TYR A 323 16.47 5.96 -6.32
N LYS A 324 16.49 7.30 -6.36
CA LYS A 324 15.27 8.11 -6.55
C LYS A 324 14.22 7.73 -5.49
N ARG A 325 13.11 7.10 -5.89
CA ARG A 325 12.04 6.66 -4.98
C ARG A 325 12.09 5.19 -4.60
N ALA A 326 12.97 4.41 -5.23
CA ALA A 326 13.09 2.98 -4.98
C ALA A 326 14.09 2.69 -3.86
N SER A 327 13.73 1.81 -2.93
CA SER A 327 14.66 1.35 -1.90
C SER A 327 15.75 0.45 -2.50
N VAL A 328 17.00 0.64 -2.06
CA VAL A 328 18.15 -0.15 -2.53
C VAL A 328 18.57 -1.14 -1.45
N LEU A 329 19.64 -0.84 -0.72
CA LEU A 329 20.25 -1.75 0.25
C LEU A 329 19.78 -1.49 1.69
N ASN A 330 19.28 -0.29 2.03
CA ASN A 330 18.70 0.10 3.34
C ASN A 330 19.14 -0.78 4.54
N ALA A 331 18.21 -1.42 5.26
CA ALA A 331 18.51 -2.43 6.28
C ALA A 331 18.90 -3.79 5.70
N GLY A 332 18.63 -4.01 4.41
CA GLY A 332 18.94 -5.25 3.69
C GLY A 332 20.43 -5.49 3.44
N ILE A 333 21.31 -4.50 3.61
CA ILE A 333 22.76 -4.64 3.37
C ILE A 333 23.39 -5.73 4.21
N ILE A 334 22.94 -5.89 5.46
CA ILE A 334 23.43 -6.92 6.38
C ILE A 334 23.14 -8.30 5.78
N VAL A 335 21.89 -8.55 5.41
CA VAL A 335 21.43 -9.81 4.82
C VAL A 335 22.04 -10.01 3.44
N ALA A 336 22.23 -8.96 2.65
CA ALA A 336 22.84 -9.04 1.32
C ALA A 336 24.28 -9.55 1.41
N VAL A 337 25.10 -9.02 2.33
CA VAL A 337 26.47 -9.50 2.53
C VAL A 337 26.49 -10.92 3.06
N GLN A 338 25.68 -11.23 4.08
CA GLN A 338 25.61 -12.58 4.67
C GLN A 338 25.21 -13.64 3.64
N THR A 339 24.20 -13.36 2.81
CA THR A 339 23.76 -14.28 1.75
C THR A 339 24.74 -14.37 0.58
N THR A 340 25.51 -13.32 0.29
CA THR A 340 26.58 -13.33 -0.74
C THR A 340 27.71 -14.31 -0.41
N TYR A 341 27.95 -14.56 0.88
CA TYR A 341 28.99 -15.48 1.36
C TYR A 341 28.44 -16.77 1.96
N ASP A 342 27.11 -16.92 2.04
CA ASP A 342 26.43 -18.01 2.76
C ASP A 342 26.91 -18.14 4.22
N ASP A 343 27.18 -17.00 4.87
CA ASP A 343 27.69 -16.94 6.23
C ASP A 343 26.98 -15.84 7.04
N PHE A 344 26.08 -16.28 7.92
CA PHE A 344 25.31 -15.40 8.82
C PHE A 344 26.10 -14.96 10.07
N SER A 345 27.33 -15.45 10.29
CA SER A 345 28.21 -14.94 11.35
C SER A 345 28.81 -13.58 11.01
N LEU A 346 28.85 -13.22 9.72
CA LEU A 346 29.45 -11.99 9.26
C LEU A 346 28.79 -10.77 9.89
N LYS A 347 29.62 -9.86 10.40
CA LYS A 347 29.17 -8.67 11.13
C LYS A 347 29.25 -7.46 10.21
N VAL A 348 28.11 -6.90 9.87
CA VAL A 348 28.00 -5.84 8.85
C VAL A 348 27.55 -4.54 9.51
N TYR A 349 28.37 -3.49 9.33
CA TYR A 349 28.20 -2.18 9.94
C TYR A 349 28.08 -1.10 8.86
N PRO A 350 26.85 -0.78 8.40
CA PRO A 350 26.59 0.37 7.54
C PRO A 350 26.51 1.67 8.36
N ALA A 351 27.32 2.67 8.00
CA ALA A 351 27.39 3.94 8.71
C ALA A 351 26.06 4.71 8.68
N GLU A 352 25.34 4.63 7.57
CA GLU A 352 24.12 5.40 7.35
C GLU A 352 22.94 4.91 8.21
N TYR A 353 22.87 3.60 8.47
CA TYR A 353 21.74 3.00 9.19
C TYR A 353 21.88 3.11 10.71
N ASN A 354 23.10 2.91 11.24
CA ASN A 354 23.35 2.97 12.67
C ASN A 354 24.69 3.67 12.97
N PRO A 355 24.76 4.99 12.80
CA PRO A 355 26.02 5.75 12.89
C PRO A 355 26.67 5.63 14.27
N GLY A 356 25.87 5.49 15.34
CA GLY A 356 26.34 5.30 16.70
C GLY A 356 27.05 3.96 16.89
N VAL A 357 26.41 2.86 16.48
CA VAL A 357 27.03 1.52 16.53
C VAL A 357 28.23 1.43 15.59
N PHE A 358 28.11 1.97 14.38
CA PHE A 358 29.20 2.03 13.42
C PHE A 358 30.45 2.67 14.04
N SER A 359 30.31 3.89 14.58
CA SER A 359 31.44 4.64 15.13
C SER A 359 32.04 3.97 16.36
N ALA A 360 31.18 3.44 17.26
CA ALA A 360 31.62 2.74 18.46
C ALA A 360 32.38 1.45 18.13
N THR A 361 31.90 0.66 17.17
CA THR A 361 32.53 -0.62 16.79
C THR A 361 33.77 -0.44 15.91
N LEU A 362 33.83 0.63 15.11
CA LEU A 362 34.97 0.91 14.23
C LEU A 362 36.28 1.10 15.01
N GLN A 363 36.19 1.63 16.24
CA GLN A 363 37.35 1.86 17.11
C GLN A 363 37.74 0.64 17.95
N GLN A 364 36.92 -0.42 17.98
CA GLN A 364 37.18 -1.61 18.78
C GLN A 364 38.17 -2.55 18.09
N PRO A 365 39.20 -3.03 18.80
CA PRO A 365 40.08 -4.09 18.28
C PRO A 365 39.27 -5.36 18.04
N SER A 366 39.65 -6.13 17.02
CA SER A 366 39.05 -7.43 16.73
C SER A 366 40.11 -8.46 16.44
N SER A 367 39.84 -9.68 16.89
CA SER A 367 40.60 -10.87 16.55
C SER A 367 40.28 -11.40 15.15
N THR A 368 39.22 -10.91 14.51
CA THR A 368 38.79 -11.32 13.15
C THR A 368 39.07 -10.23 12.11
N PRO A 369 39.27 -10.61 10.83
CA PRO A 369 39.50 -9.66 9.75
C PRO A 369 38.41 -8.59 9.64
N SER A 370 38.82 -7.38 9.28
CA SER A 370 37.92 -6.24 9.10
C SER A 370 38.13 -5.64 7.72
N TYR A 371 37.04 -5.48 6.97
CA TYR A 371 37.04 -4.96 5.62
C TYR A 371 36.32 -3.61 5.58
N TYR A 372 36.86 -2.66 4.83
CA TYR A 372 36.41 -1.26 4.84
C TYR A 372 36.06 -0.83 3.42
N PHE A 373 34.81 -0.45 3.19
CA PHE A 373 34.32 -0.06 1.87
C PHE A 373 33.58 1.27 1.88
N ARG A 374 33.82 2.08 0.85
CA ARG A 374 33.01 3.25 0.53
C ARG A 374 32.34 3.04 -0.82
N PHE A 375 31.04 3.24 -0.86
CA PHE A 375 30.27 3.26 -2.09
C PHE A 375 30.25 4.67 -2.65
N ILE A 376 30.79 4.87 -3.86
CA ILE A 376 30.92 6.17 -4.51
C ILE A 376 30.27 6.10 -5.88
N GLY A 377 29.15 6.80 -6.06
CA GLY A 377 28.36 6.78 -7.29
C GLY A 377 27.76 5.41 -7.58
N SER A 378 28.55 4.52 -8.21
CA SER A 378 28.16 3.14 -8.52
C SER A 378 29.26 2.11 -8.25
N THR A 379 30.35 2.54 -7.60
CA THR A 379 31.55 1.73 -7.38
C THR A 379 31.76 1.50 -5.89
N LEU A 380 32.01 0.24 -5.52
CA LEU A 380 32.41 -0.16 -4.19
C LEU A 380 33.94 -0.13 -4.12
N LYS A 381 34.49 0.86 -3.41
CA LYS A 381 35.93 1.02 -3.26
C LYS A 381 36.39 0.52 -1.89
N GLU A 382 37.39 -0.34 -1.88
CA GLU A 382 38.02 -0.82 -0.65
C GLU A 382 39.08 0.16 -0.12
N TYR A 383 39.20 0.22 1.21
CA TYR A 383 40.15 1.02 1.95
C TYR A 383 40.98 0.13 2.88
N PRO A 384 42.28 0.43 3.05
CA PRO A 384 43.18 -0.45 3.81
C PRO A 384 42.92 -0.44 5.32
N ASN A 385 42.28 0.60 5.86
CA ASN A 385 41.99 0.73 7.29
C ASN A 385 40.87 1.75 7.56
N ALA A 386 40.41 1.80 8.81
CA ALA A 386 39.38 2.70 9.29
C ALA A 386 39.71 4.19 9.08
N SER A 387 40.97 4.60 9.29
CA SER A 387 41.39 6.00 9.11
C SER A 387 41.29 6.44 7.64
N ALA A 388 41.69 5.57 6.72
CA ALA A 388 41.56 5.82 5.28
C ALA A 388 40.09 5.83 4.83
N LEU A 389 39.24 4.99 5.43
CA LEU A 389 37.80 4.98 5.16
C LEU A 389 37.11 6.28 5.59
N LEU A 390 37.60 6.96 6.63
CA LEU A 390 37.03 8.21 7.15
C LEU A 390 37.67 9.47 6.59
N ALA A 391 38.79 9.35 5.86
CA ALA A 391 39.40 10.48 5.19
C ALA A 391 38.41 11.13 4.20
N PRO A 392 38.35 12.48 4.11
CA PRO A 392 37.38 13.18 3.29
C PRO A 392 37.35 12.69 1.84
#